data_AF-A0A538MB38-F1
#
_entry.id   AF-A0A538MB38-F1
#
_cell.length_a   1.000
_cell.length_b   1.000
_cell.length_c   1.000
_cell.angle_alpha   90.00
_cell.angle_beta   90.00
_cell.angle_gamma   90.00
#
_symmetry.space_group_name_H-M   'P 1'
#
loop_
_entity.id
_entity.type
_entity.pdbx_description
1 polymer ?
#
loop_
_entity_poly.entity_id
_entity_poly.type
_entity_poly.pdbx_seq_one_letter_code
_entity_poly.pdbx_strand_id
1 'polypeptide(L)'
;DINDFDETAPGPWEWDVKRLAASFAVAGREIGFSAKERRTVALATVSAYRKAMSAFAEMHNLEVWYARLPAERAMVEFTAGIDPKRLKKARAQLDKSRTKDSMQAFERLTRRVDGEPRIISDPPLIVPLEELLTTKRERSSVERELRKVLDSYRETLATDRRHLLEQFRFVEPARKVVGVGSVGTRAWIALFLGADDRDPLFLQIKEAEASVLERFLGKSQHGNSGERVVAGQRLMQATSDIFIGWTHVSSGLDGLARDFYVRQLKDWKGSFVIESAVPPAAAAYGKACGWTLARAHARSGERVAIAAYLGKSDTFDRALAVFAETYADQNERDYQALKDAVDNGRVTAQTGL
;
A
#
# COMPACT_ATOMS: atom_id res chain seq x y z
N ASP A 1 2.44 9.65 0.84
CA ASP A 1 1.35 9.17 1.70
C ASP A 1 1.65 7.72 2.10
N ILE A 2 0.86 7.10 2.98
CA ILE A 2 0.96 5.67 3.32
C ILE A 2 0.08 4.82 2.39
N ASN A 3 0.36 3.52 2.28
CA ASN A 3 -0.33 2.56 1.42
C ASN A 3 -0.60 1.24 2.16
N ASP A 4 -1.29 0.31 1.48
CA ASP A 4 -1.62 -1.05 1.94
C ASP A 4 -2.41 -1.10 3.26
N PHE A 5 -3.72 -0.91 3.13
CA PHE A 5 -4.67 -0.77 4.24
C PHE A 5 -5.46 -2.04 4.56
N ASP A 6 -5.06 -3.18 3.98
CA ASP A 6 -5.75 -4.47 4.10
C ASP A 6 -6.02 -4.84 5.58
N GLU A 7 -5.06 -4.52 6.46
CA GLU A 7 -5.09 -4.83 7.89
C GLU A 7 -5.56 -3.69 8.79
N THR A 8 -6.26 -2.70 8.25
CA THR A 8 -6.68 -1.55 9.07
C THR A 8 -7.67 -1.97 10.15
N ALA A 9 -7.35 -1.68 11.42
CA ALA A 9 -8.23 -1.84 12.57
C ALA A 9 -7.88 -0.84 13.68
N PRO A 10 -8.84 -0.41 14.53
CA PRO A 10 -8.54 0.35 15.75
C PRO A 10 -7.68 -0.51 16.70
N GLY A 11 -6.53 0.02 17.13
CA GLY A 11 -5.59 -0.73 17.94
C GLY A 11 -4.49 0.14 18.57
N PRO A 12 -3.53 -0.50 19.28
CA PRO A 12 -2.43 0.22 19.90
C PRO A 12 -1.51 0.85 18.84
N TRP A 13 -1.46 2.18 18.80
CA TRP A 13 -0.69 2.96 17.82
C TRP A 13 0.81 2.63 17.84
N GLU A 14 1.33 2.15 18.97
CA GLU A 14 2.74 1.77 19.07
C GLU A 14 3.09 0.55 18.22
N TRP A 15 2.11 -0.28 17.82
CA TRP A 15 2.34 -1.41 16.92
C TRP A 15 2.81 -0.92 15.55
N ASP A 16 2.21 0.14 15.02
CA ASP A 16 2.61 0.71 13.74
C ASP A 16 4.00 1.34 13.82
N VAL A 17 4.33 2.02 14.91
CA VAL A 17 5.66 2.63 15.11
C VAL A 17 6.74 1.55 15.29
N LYS A 18 6.42 0.47 16.01
CA LYS A 18 7.27 -0.73 16.16
C LYS A 18 7.56 -1.36 14.81
N ARG A 19 6.52 -1.61 14.00
CA ARG A 19 6.65 -2.17 12.65
C ARG A 19 7.49 -1.26 11.76
N LEU A 20 7.23 0.04 11.76
CA LEU A 20 7.99 1.01 10.97
C LEU A 20 9.49 1.01 11.34
N ALA A 21 9.82 1.05 12.64
CA ALA A 21 11.21 1.03 13.10
C ALA A 21 11.90 -0.30 12.73
N ALA A 22 11.21 -1.43 12.94
CA ALA A 22 11.70 -2.76 12.59
C ALA A 22 11.96 -2.90 11.07
N SER A 23 11.11 -2.33 10.21
CA SER A 23 11.32 -2.35 8.76
C SER A 23 12.66 -1.74 8.34
N PHE A 24 13.09 -0.65 8.98
CA PHE A 24 14.39 -0.03 8.69
C PHE A 24 15.57 -0.84 9.24
N ALA A 25 15.40 -1.54 10.36
CA ALA A 25 16.42 -2.45 10.88
C ALA A 25 16.60 -3.65 9.94
N VAL A 26 15.51 -4.32 9.55
CA VAL A 26 15.52 -5.45 8.61
C VAL A 26 16.14 -5.02 7.28
N ALA A 27 15.64 -3.94 6.67
CA ALA A 27 16.18 -3.45 5.40
C ALA A 27 17.66 -3.05 5.50
N GLY A 28 18.07 -2.44 6.62
CA GLY A 28 19.45 -2.09 6.87
C GLY A 28 20.38 -3.30 6.96
N ARG A 29 19.92 -4.44 7.49
CA ARG A 29 20.71 -5.69 7.52
C ARG A 29 20.91 -6.24 6.12
N GLU A 30 19.83 -6.29 5.33
CA GLU A 30 19.84 -6.78 3.94
C GLU A 30 20.87 -6.03 3.07
N ILE A 31 20.98 -4.71 3.25
CA ILE A 31 21.93 -3.87 2.47
C ILE A 31 23.28 -3.64 3.16
N GLY A 32 23.56 -4.35 4.26
CA GLY A 32 24.88 -4.36 4.91
C GLY A 32 25.21 -3.16 5.80
N PHE A 33 24.22 -2.42 6.32
CA PHE A 33 24.48 -1.37 7.31
C PHE A 33 25.00 -1.95 8.62
N SER A 34 25.97 -1.27 9.24
CA SER A 34 26.42 -1.59 10.60
C SER A 34 25.32 -1.39 11.64
N ALA A 35 25.44 -2.05 12.79
CA ALA A 35 24.48 -1.88 13.90
C ALA A 35 24.32 -0.40 14.33
N LYS A 36 25.41 0.37 14.30
CA LYS A 36 25.38 1.81 14.61
C LYS A 36 24.59 2.61 13.57
N GLU A 37 24.73 2.29 12.29
CA GLU A 37 24.00 2.96 11.21
C GLU A 37 22.51 2.63 11.28
N ARG A 38 22.14 1.36 11.44
CA ARG A 38 20.73 0.94 11.61
C ARG A 38 20.08 1.60 12.81
N ARG A 39 20.77 1.62 13.96
CA ARG A 39 20.30 2.34 15.15
C ARG A 39 20.08 3.82 14.88
N THR A 40 20.99 4.46 14.14
CA THR A 40 20.87 5.87 13.77
C THR A 40 19.63 6.12 12.90
N VAL A 41 19.37 5.25 11.92
CA VAL A 41 18.17 5.33 11.06
C VAL A 41 16.90 5.14 11.90
N ALA A 42 16.84 4.10 12.73
CA ALA A 42 15.68 3.83 13.59
C ALA A 42 15.37 5.00 14.54
N LEU A 43 16.39 5.56 15.19
CA LEU A 43 16.23 6.75 16.05
C LEU A 43 15.73 7.97 15.26
N ALA A 44 16.27 8.20 14.06
CA ALA A 44 15.83 9.32 13.22
C ALA A 44 14.34 9.18 12.82
N THR A 45 13.92 7.97 12.44
CA THR A 45 12.53 7.64 12.09
C THR A 45 11.58 7.89 13.26
N VAL A 46 11.87 7.31 14.43
CA VAL A 46 10.97 7.40 15.58
C VAL A 46 10.97 8.80 16.18
N SER A 47 12.12 9.47 16.20
CA SER A 47 12.21 10.87 16.64
C SER A 47 11.39 11.80 15.76
N ALA A 48 11.36 11.56 14.43
CA ALA A 48 10.52 12.32 13.52
C ALA A 48 9.03 12.09 13.78
N TYR A 49 8.62 10.83 14.00
CA TYR A 49 7.25 10.50 14.40
C TYR A 49 6.85 11.25 15.68
N ARG A 50 7.69 11.18 16.73
CA ARG A 50 7.41 11.82 18.00
C ARG A 50 7.29 13.33 17.88
N LYS A 51 8.25 13.98 17.23
CA LYS A 51 8.24 15.45 17.03
C LYS A 51 7.04 15.89 16.20
N ALA A 52 6.69 15.13 15.16
CA ALA A 52 5.52 15.42 14.35
C ALA A 52 4.22 15.28 15.16
N MET A 53 4.11 14.24 16.00
CA MET A 53 2.95 14.06 16.87
C MET A 53 2.80 15.20 17.88
N SER A 54 3.90 15.68 18.47
CA SER A 54 3.87 16.88 19.31
C SER A 54 3.35 18.11 18.56
N ALA A 55 3.83 18.33 17.32
CA ALA A 55 3.36 19.44 16.50
C ALA A 55 1.87 19.30 16.12
N PHE A 56 1.40 18.10 15.77
CA PHE A 56 0.00 17.86 15.45
C PHE A 56 -0.94 18.01 16.66
N ALA A 57 -0.46 17.73 17.87
CA ALA A 57 -1.23 17.94 19.08
C ALA A 57 -1.53 19.42 19.35
N GLU A 58 -0.70 20.34 18.86
CA GLU A 58 -0.90 21.79 18.98
C GLU A 58 -1.82 22.36 17.88
N MET A 59 -2.08 21.59 16.82
CA MET A 59 -2.91 22.03 15.69
C MET A 59 -4.41 21.86 15.95
N HIS A 60 -5.20 22.78 15.40
CA HIS A 60 -6.64 22.64 15.30
C HIS A 60 -7.03 21.52 14.33
N ASN A 61 -8.27 21.03 14.45
CA ASN A 61 -8.73 19.88 13.69
C ASN A 61 -8.56 20.05 12.18
N LEU A 62 -9.01 21.17 11.60
CA LEU A 62 -8.91 21.40 10.16
C LEU A 62 -7.46 21.50 9.68
N GLU A 63 -6.56 22.06 10.48
CA GLU A 63 -5.13 22.14 10.14
C GLU A 63 -4.50 20.75 10.00
N VAL A 64 -4.84 19.83 10.90
CA VAL A 64 -4.41 18.42 10.81
C VAL A 64 -4.97 17.75 9.55
N TRP A 65 -6.23 18.01 9.20
CA TRP A 65 -6.85 17.46 7.98
C TRP A 65 -6.20 17.99 6.69
N TYR A 66 -5.75 19.25 6.68
CA TYR A 66 -5.05 19.84 5.53
C TYR A 66 -3.54 19.59 5.53
N ALA A 67 -2.99 18.99 6.59
CA ALA A 67 -1.56 18.73 6.71
C ALA A 67 -1.07 17.83 5.57
N ARG A 68 -0.07 18.32 4.84
CA ARG A 68 0.58 17.60 3.74
C ARG A 68 2.07 17.86 3.76
N LEU A 69 2.82 16.83 3.37
CA LEU A 69 4.26 16.92 3.22
C LEU A 69 4.60 16.66 1.74
N PRO A 70 4.78 17.71 0.94
CA PRO A 70 5.25 17.56 -0.43
C PRO A 70 6.61 16.85 -0.46
N ALA A 71 6.80 15.91 -1.39
CA ALA A 71 8.01 15.08 -1.46
C ALA A 71 9.29 15.94 -1.60
N GLU A 72 9.23 17.02 -2.39
CA GLU A 72 10.34 17.97 -2.58
C GLU A 72 10.72 18.66 -1.28
N ARG A 73 9.72 19.08 -0.50
CA ARG A 73 9.91 19.71 0.81
C ARG A 73 10.48 18.72 1.81
N ALA A 74 9.94 17.50 1.87
CA ALA A 74 10.47 16.43 2.71
C ALA A 74 11.95 16.16 2.41
N MET A 75 12.30 16.10 1.12
CA MET A 75 13.66 15.86 0.68
C MET A 75 14.59 16.98 1.09
N VAL A 76 14.21 18.24 0.91
CA VAL A 76 15.03 19.39 1.34
C VAL A 76 15.18 19.41 2.86
N GLU A 77 14.09 19.30 3.61
CA GLU A 77 14.09 19.40 5.08
C GLU A 77 14.85 18.25 5.74
N PHE A 78 14.69 17.02 5.24
CA PHE A 78 15.26 15.85 5.91
C PHE A 78 16.69 15.50 5.47
N THR A 79 17.16 16.10 4.38
CA THR A 79 18.56 16.00 3.93
C THR A 79 19.38 17.24 4.23
N ALA A 80 18.80 18.27 4.86
CA ALA A 80 19.52 19.45 5.33
C ALA A 80 20.72 19.04 6.21
N GLY A 81 21.92 19.50 5.83
CA GLY A 81 23.18 19.16 6.49
C GLY A 81 23.89 17.89 5.99
N ILE A 82 23.35 17.19 4.99
CA ILE A 82 24.07 16.12 4.28
C ILE A 82 24.98 16.74 3.20
N ASP A 83 26.17 16.16 3.00
CA ASP A 83 27.11 16.58 1.95
C ASP A 83 26.41 16.62 0.56
N PRO A 84 26.44 17.76 -0.15
CA PRO A 84 25.86 17.93 -1.48
C PRO A 84 26.24 16.84 -2.50
N LYS A 85 27.46 16.27 -2.42
CA LYS A 85 27.90 15.19 -3.34
C LYS A 85 27.16 13.88 -3.08
N ARG A 86 26.86 13.55 -1.82
CA ARG A 86 26.07 12.37 -1.44
C ARG A 86 24.58 12.57 -1.77
N LEU A 87 24.12 13.81 -1.68
CA LEU A 87 22.76 14.23 -2.01
C LEU A 87 22.42 14.16 -3.50
N LYS A 88 23.40 14.43 -4.39
CA LYS A 88 23.20 14.34 -5.85
C LYS A 88 22.79 12.94 -6.31
N LYS A 89 23.37 11.89 -5.72
CA LYS A 89 23.02 10.49 -6.02
C LYS A 89 21.63 10.12 -5.49
N ALA A 90 21.28 10.59 -4.29
CA ALA A 90 19.95 10.38 -3.69
C ALA A 90 18.84 11.09 -4.49
N ARG A 91 19.06 12.35 -4.91
CA ARG A 91 18.12 13.10 -5.77
C ARG A 91 17.89 12.41 -7.12
N ALA A 92 18.96 11.98 -7.79
CA ALA A 92 18.85 11.32 -9.09
C ALA A 92 18.07 9.99 -9.05
N GLN A 93 18.10 9.26 -7.92
CA GLN A 93 17.30 8.04 -7.75
C GLN A 93 15.82 8.33 -7.48
N LEU A 94 15.51 9.41 -6.78
CA LEU A 94 14.14 9.85 -6.51
C LEU A 94 13.48 10.47 -7.74
N ASP A 95 14.22 11.19 -8.58
CA ASP A 95 13.66 11.77 -9.81
C ASP A 95 13.34 10.68 -10.84
N LYS A 96 14.13 9.59 -10.90
CA LYS A 96 13.84 8.42 -11.74
C LYS A 96 12.55 7.67 -11.35
N SER A 97 12.06 7.83 -10.12
CA SER A 97 10.83 7.19 -9.66
C SER A 97 9.58 8.02 -9.94
N ARG A 98 9.72 9.28 -10.36
CA ARG A 98 8.62 10.22 -10.66
C ARG A 98 8.11 10.16 -12.10
N THR A 99 8.82 9.51 -13.03
CA THR A 99 8.54 9.58 -14.47
C THR A 99 7.71 8.41 -15.03
N LYS A 100 7.03 7.62 -14.18
CA LYS A 100 6.16 6.52 -14.63
C LYS A 100 4.70 6.87 -14.40
N ASP A 101 4.03 7.28 -15.47
CA ASP A 101 2.62 7.70 -15.51
C ASP A 101 1.66 6.51 -15.71
N SER A 102 0.35 6.77 -15.59
CA SER A 102 -0.71 5.78 -15.86
C SER A 102 -0.69 5.26 -17.30
N MET A 103 -0.15 6.05 -18.25
CA MET A 103 -0.02 5.66 -19.66
C MET A 103 1.02 4.57 -19.86
N GLN A 104 2.15 4.61 -19.16
CA GLN A 104 3.13 3.51 -19.19
C GLN A 104 2.57 2.20 -18.62
N ALA A 105 1.69 2.27 -17.62
CA ALA A 105 1.00 1.10 -17.11
C ALA A 105 0.05 0.53 -18.18
N PHE A 106 -0.65 1.39 -18.92
CA PHE A 106 -1.50 0.98 -20.03
C PHE A 106 -0.71 0.32 -21.15
N GLU A 107 0.40 0.91 -21.61
CA GLU A 107 1.24 0.32 -22.66
C GLU A 107 1.79 -1.06 -22.28
N ARG A 108 2.11 -1.28 -21.01
CA ARG A 108 2.61 -2.58 -20.54
C ARG A 108 1.52 -3.63 -20.35
N LEU A 109 0.31 -3.20 -20.01
CA LEU A 109 -0.79 -4.11 -19.65
C LEU A 109 -1.73 -4.37 -20.82
N THR A 110 -1.55 -3.69 -21.96
CA THR A 110 -2.42 -3.84 -23.13
C THR A 110 -1.66 -4.19 -24.41
N ARG A 111 -2.38 -4.81 -25.33
CA ARG A 111 -2.01 -5.08 -26.72
C ARG A 111 -3.18 -4.68 -27.62
N ARG A 112 -2.94 -4.48 -28.91
CA ARG A 112 -4.03 -4.31 -29.88
C ARG A 112 -4.46 -5.65 -30.47
N VAL A 113 -5.76 -5.91 -30.48
CA VAL A 113 -6.39 -7.05 -31.15
C VAL A 113 -7.54 -6.51 -31.99
N ASP A 114 -7.53 -6.75 -33.30
CA ASP A 114 -8.53 -6.24 -34.24
C ASP A 114 -8.76 -4.71 -34.15
N GLY A 115 -7.68 -3.97 -33.89
CA GLY A 115 -7.71 -2.52 -33.75
C GLY A 115 -8.09 -2.01 -32.36
N GLU A 116 -8.64 -2.86 -31.48
CA GLU A 116 -9.08 -2.47 -30.14
C GLU A 116 -8.00 -2.76 -29.07
N PRO A 117 -7.86 -1.90 -28.04
CA PRO A 117 -7.07 -2.22 -26.86
C PRO A 117 -7.63 -3.43 -26.12
N ARG A 118 -6.75 -4.37 -25.79
CA ARG A 118 -7.04 -5.56 -24.98
C ARG A 118 -5.95 -5.79 -23.95
N ILE A 119 -6.26 -6.40 -22.81
CA ILE A 119 -5.30 -6.77 -21.78
C ILE A 119 -4.36 -7.86 -22.33
N ILE A 120 -3.08 -7.78 -22.00
CA ILE A 120 -2.10 -8.82 -22.36
C ILE A 120 -2.42 -10.14 -21.65
N SER A 121 -2.01 -11.25 -22.26
CA SER A 121 -1.95 -12.55 -21.59
C SER A 121 -0.51 -12.84 -21.19
N ASP A 122 -0.29 -13.05 -19.90
CA ASP A 122 1.00 -13.39 -19.30
C ASP A 122 0.78 -14.39 -18.13
N PRO A 123 0.38 -15.65 -18.40
CA PRO A 123 0.07 -16.61 -17.34
C PRO A 123 1.32 -17.05 -16.58
N PRO A 124 1.26 -17.23 -15.23
CA PRO A 124 0.06 -17.13 -14.40
C PRO A 124 -0.23 -15.71 -13.87
N LEU A 125 0.59 -14.72 -14.20
CA LEU A 125 0.58 -13.39 -13.60
C LEU A 125 -0.61 -12.53 -14.05
N ILE A 126 -0.95 -12.56 -15.34
CA ILE A 126 -2.11 -11.88 -15.93
C ILE A 126 -2.82 -12.85 -16.85
N VAL A 127 -4.07 -13.17 -16.53
CA VAL A 127 -4.89 -14.08 -17.33
C VAL A 127 -6.22 -13.39 -17.64
N PRO A 128 -6.45 -12.95 -18.89
CA PRO A 128 -7.75 -12.42 -19.33
C PRO A 128 -8.88 -13.38 -19.00
N LEU A 129 -10.06 -12.84 -18.67
CA LEU A 129 -11.20 -13.67 -18.26
C LEU A 129 -11.62 -14.67 -19.35
N GLU A 130 -11.44 -14.30 -20.62
CA GLU A 130 -11.71 -15.17 -21.76
C GLU A 130 -10.88 -16.45 -21.77
N GLU A 131 -9.68 -16.42 -21.20
CA GLU A 131 -8.78 -17.57 -21.09
C GLU A 131 -9.06 -18.43 -19.84
N LEU A 132 -9.73 -17.86 -18.83
CA LEU A 132 -10.13 -18.58 -17.61
C LEU A 132 -11.41 -19.41 -17.79
N LEU A 133 -12.25 -19.05 -18.76
CA LEU A 133 -13.60 -19.61 -18.92
C LEU A 133 -13.73 -20.36 -20.24
N THR A 134 -13.92 -21.67 -20.14
CA THR A 134 -13.89 -22.58 -21.30
C THR A 134 -15.18 -22.53 -22.13
N THR A 135 -16.32 -22.14 -21.55
CA THR A 135 -17.59 -22.05 -22.27
C THR A 135 -18.15 -20.62 -22.39
N LYS A 136 -18.91 -20.37 -23.46
CA LYS A 136 -19.62 -19.09 -23.67
C LYS A 136 -20.64 -18.79 -22.57
N ARG A 137 -21.29 -19.83 -22.03
CA ARG A 137 -22.29 -19.70 -20.96
C ARG A 137 -21.65 -19.23 -19.66
N GLU A 138 -20.51 -19.79 -19.29
CA GLU A 138 -19.73 -19.34 -18.13
C GLU A 138 -19.30 -17.88 -18.32
N ARG A 139 -18.72 -17.54 -19.47
CA ARG A 139 -18.32 -16.15 -19.80
C ARG A 139 -19.45 -15.15 -19.58
N SER A 140 -20.60 -15.36 -20.21
CA SER A 140 -21.73 -14.46 -20.05
C SER A 140 -22.28 -14.41 -18.61
N SER A 141 -22.13 -15.48 -17.84
CA SER A 141 -22.50 -15.48 -16.42
C SER A 141 -21.55 -14.62 -15.59
N VAL A 142 -20.24 -14.78 -15.79
CA VAL A 142 -19.23 -14.03 -15.04
C VAL A 142 -19.24 -12.55 -15.42
N GLU A 143 -19.45 -12.21 -16.69
CA GLU A 143 -19.61 -10.82 -17.12
C GLU A 143 -20.81 -10.14 -16.46
N ARG A 144 -21.95 -10.85 -16.31
CA ARG A 144 -23.11 -10.31 -15.58
C ARG A 144 -22.80 -10.09 -14.10
N GLU A 145 -22.11 -11.02 -13.45
CA GLU A 145 -21.71 -10.85 -12.06
C GLU A 145 -20.71 -9.69 -11.91
N LEU A 146 -19.74 -9.55 -12.80
CA LEU A 146 -18.80 -8.43 -12.80
C LEU A 146 -19.52 -7.09 -12.99
N ARG A 147 -20.53 -7.02 -13.86
CA ARG A 147 -21.35 -5.81 -14.00
C ARG A 147 -22.07 -5.46 -12.70
N LYS A 148 -22.67 -6.44 -12.01
CA LYS A 148 -23.28 -6.22 -10.69
C LYS A 148 -22.26 -5.75 -9.65
N VAL A 149 -21.05 -6.31 -9.66
CA VAL A 149 -19.93 -5.87 -8.81
C VAL A 149 -19.60 -4.40 -9.07
N LEU A 150 -19.48 -4.02 -10.34
CA LEU A 150 -19.19 -2.64 -10.74
C LEU A 150 -20.35 -1.69 -10.37
N ASP A 151 -21.60 -2.12 -10.52
CA ASP A 151 -22.77 -1.33 -10.15
C ASP A 151 -22.84 -1.11 -8.63
N SER A 152 -22.64 -2.15 -7.82
CA SER A 152 -22.56 -2.01 -6.36
C SER A 152 -21.39 -1.13 -5.94
N TYR A 153 -20.24 -1.25 -6.60
CA TYR A 153 -19.08 -0.39 -6.35
C TYR A 153 -19.36 1.08 -6.69
N ARG A 154 -20.00 1.36 -7.83
CA ARG A 154 -20.39 2.72 -8.25
C ARG A 154 -21.22 3.42 -7.18
N GLU A 155 -22.07 2.68 -6.48
CA GLU A 155 -22.88 3.22 -5.39
C GLU A 155 -22.06 3.75 -4.21
N THR A 156 -20.83 3.27 -4.02
CA THR A 156 -19.92 3.68 -2.92
C THR A 156 -19.10 4.94 -3.21
N LEU A 157 -19.14 5.43 -4.44
CA LEU A 157 -18.42 6.63 -4.87
C LEU A 157 -19.24 7.90 -4.60
N ALA A 158 -18.53 9.00 -4.33
CA ALA A 158 -19.12 10.34 -4.32
C ALA A 158 -19.73 10.68 -5.69
N THR A 159 -20.80 11.48 -5.72
CA THR A 159 -21.60 11.74 -6.92
C THR A 159 -20.79 12.27 -8.10
N ASP A 160 -19.85 13.17 -7.86
CA ASP A 160 -18.95 13.71 -8.90
C ASP A 160 -17.99 12.65 -9.45
N ARG A 161 -17.49 11.75 -8.60
CA ARG A 161 -16.61 10.64 -9.00
C ARG A 161 -17.36 9.54 -9.72
N ARG A 162 -18.62 9.29 -9.34
CA ARG A 162 -19.53 8.39 -10.05
C ARG A 162 -19.81 8.90 -11.46
N HIS A 163 -20.15 10.18 -11.60
CA HIS A 163 -20.36 10.81 -12.91
C HIS A 163 -19.12 10.70 -13.80
N LEU A 164 -17.92 10.92 -13.25
CA LEU A 164 -16.68 10.73 -13.99
C LEU A 164 -16.49 9.28 -14.45
N LEU A 165 -16.72 8.30 -13.56
CA LEU A 165 -16.57 6.87 -13.89
C LEU A 165 -17.54 6.44 -15.01
N GLU A 166 -18.74 7.01 -15.07
CA GLU A 166 -19.74 6.73 -16.11
C GLU A 166 -19.33 7.18 -17.52
N GLN A 167 -18.32 8.06 -17.63
CA GLN A 167 -17.76 8.47 -18.92
C GLN A 167 -16.81 7.41 -19.50
N PHE A 168 -16.46 6.37 -18.73
CA PHE A 168 -15.62 5.27 -19.17
C PHE A 168 -16.46 4.04 -19.50
N ARG A 169 -16.22 3.43 -20.67
CA ARG A 169 -16.82 2.15 -21.06
C ARG A 169 -15.95 1.00 -20.57
N PHE A 170 -16.57 0.01 -19.96
CA PHE A 170 -15.90 -1.24 -19.61
C PHE A 170 -15.49 -2.01 -20.88
N VAL A 171 -14.23 -2.44 -20.95
CA VAL A 171 -13.69 -3.22 -22.08
C VAL A 171 -13.61 -4.70 -21.70
N GLU A 172 -12.74 -5.04 -20.75
CA GLU A 172 -12.56 -6.42 -20.32
C GLU A 172 -11.92 -6.52 -18.93
N PRO A 173 -12.05 -7.68 -18.27
CA PRO A 173 -11.37 -7.99 -17.03
C PRO A 173 -10.24 -9.04 -17.22
N ALA A 174 -9.23 -8.99 -16.37
CA ALA A 174 -8.23 -10.04 -16.24
C ALA A 174 -7.95 -10.35 -14.77
N ARG A 175 -7.72 -11.63 -14.47
CA ARG A 175 -7.16 -12.02 -13.17
C ARG A 175 -5.70 -11.61 -13.14
N LYS A 176 -5.27 -10.95 -12.07
CA LYS A 176 -3.88 -10.54 -11.87
C LYS A 176 -3.37 -11.09 -10.54
N VAL A 177 -2.22 -11.76 -10.55
CA VAL A 177 -1.50 -12.10 -9.31
C VAL A 177 -0.75 -10.85 -8.85
N VAL A 178 -0.93 -10.46 -7.58
CA VAL A 178 -0.40 -9.19 -7.05
C VAL A 178 0.37 -9.36 -5.75
N GLY A 179 1.61 -8.85 -5.74
CA GLY A 179 2.43 -8.64 -4.54
C GLY A 179 2.85 -9.91 -3.79
N VAL A 180 3.75 -9.75 -2.81
CA VAL A 180 4.19 -10.84 -1.92
C VAL A 180 3.24 -11.06 -0.74
N GLY A 181 2.52 -10.02 -0.31
CA GLY A 181 1.62 -10.07 0.87
C GLY A 181 0.18 -10.50 0.57
N SER A 182 -0.17 -10.70 -0.70
CA SER A 182 -1.53 -11.08 -1.13
C SER A 182 -1.53 -12.33 -2.01
N VAL A 183 -0.41 -13.09 -2.06
CA VAL A 183 -0.33 -14.37 -2.75
C VAL A 183 -1.34 -15.33 -2.11
N GLY A 184 -2.34 -15.74 -2.89
CA GLY A 184 -3.45 -16.58 -2.43
C GLY A 184 -4.81 -15.89 -2.38
N THR A 185 -4.84 -14.55 -2.39
CA THR A 185 -6.09 -13.77 -2.46
C THR A 185 -6.46 -13.42 -3.91
N ARG A 186 -7.75 -13.20 -4.19
CA ARG A 186 -8.24 -12.87 -5.52
C ARG A 186 -7.97 -11.39 -5.83
N ALA A 187 -7.28 -11.16 -6.94
CA ALA A 187 -7.13 -9.83 -7.51
C ALA A 187 -7.48 -9.83 -9.00
N TRP A 188 -8.28 -8.85 -9.39
CA TRP A 188 -8.70 -8.61 -10.76
C TRP A 188 -8.29 -7.21 -11.19
N ILE A 189 -8.05 -7.06 -12.48
CA ILE A 189 -7.94 -5.76 -13.14
C ILE A 189 -9.06 -5.66 -14.17
N ALA A 190 -9.60 -4.47 -14.33
CA ALA A 190 -10.63 -4.16 -15.32
C ALA A 190 -10.17 -2.95 -16.14
N LEU A 191 -10.11 -3.14 -17.45
CA LEU A 191 -9.80 -2.09 -18.42
C LEU A 191 -11.08 -1.35 -18.78
N PHE A 192 -11.01 -0.03 -18.74
CA PHE A 192 -12.02 0.87 -19.24
C PHE A 192 -11.40 1.88 -20.20
N LEU A 193 -12.20 2.40 -21.13
CA LEU A 193 -11.79 3.43 -22.09
C LEU A 193 -12.78 4.59 -22.07
N GLY A 194 -12.27 5.81 -21.98
CA GLY A 194 -13.05 7.04 -21.95
C GLY A 194 -13.33 7.57 -23.34
N ALA A 195 -12.92 8.82 -23.58
CA ALA A 195 -13.22 9.58 -24.79
C ALA A 195 -12.74 8.90 -26.08
N ASP A 196 -11.58 8.24 -26.05
CA ASP A 196 -11.04 7.44 -27.15
C ASP A 196 -10.18 6.28 -26.64
N ASP A 197 -9.55 5.53 -27.55
CA ASP A 197 -8.69 4.38 -27.21
C ASP A 197 -7.35 4.76 -26.56
N ARG A 198 -7.10 6.07 -26.35
CA ARG A 198 -5.92 6.63 -25.67
C ARG A 198 -6.31 7.29 -24.34
N ASP A 199 -7.54 7.11 -23.89
CA ASP A 199 -8.03 7.53 -22.58
C ASP A 199 -8.33 6.32 -21.67
N PRO A 200 -7.30 5.55 -21.25
CA PRO A 200 -7.50 4.32 -20.50
C PRO A 200 -7.63 4.56 -18.99
N LEU A 201 -8.49 3.76 -18.38
CA LEU A 201 -8.60 3.62 -16.93
C LEU A 201 -8.48 2.14 -16.57
N PHE A 202 -7.51 1.82 -15.71
CA PHE A 202 -7.47 0.52 -15.04
C PHE A 202 -7.98 0.63 -13.62
N LEU A 203 -9.01 -0.15 -13.31
CA LEU A 203 -9.40 -0.42 -11.92
C LEU A 203 -8.86 -1.77 -11.48
N GLN A 204 -8.43 -1.83 -10.23
CA GLN A 204 -8.03 -3.05 -9.54
C GLN A 204 -9.08 -3.38 -8.48
N ILE A 205 -9.54 -4.62 -8.48
CA ILE A 205 -10.51 -5.18 -7.55
C ILE A 205 -9.76 -6.21 -6.71
N LYS A 206 -9.53 -5.92 -5.43
CA LYS A 206 -8.79 -6.79 -4.50
C LYS A 206 -9.74 -7.34 -3.45
N GLU A 207 -9.64 -8.65 -3.22
CA GLU A 207 -10.32 -9.32 -2.10
C GLU A 207 -9.86 -8.70 -0.78
N ALA A 208 -10.82 -8.46 0.11
CA ALA A 208 -10.58 -8.01 1.48
C ALA A 208 -11.12 -9.07 2.44
N GLU A 209 -10.25 -9.53 3.33
CA GLU A 209 -10.58 -10.50 4.36
C GLU A 209 -10.71 -9.82 5.74
N ALA A 210 -11.17 -10.57 6.74
CA ALA A 210 -11.08 -10.13 8.13
C ALA A 210 -9.62 -9.78 8.47
N SER A 211 -9.39 -8.68 9.18
CA SER A 211 -8.01 -8.29 9.50
C SER A 211 -7.40 -9.33 10.43
N VAL A 212 -6.12 -9.65 10.22
CA VAL A 212 -5.32 -10.49 11.13
C VAL A 212 -5.23 -9.90 12.54
N LEU A 213 -5.60 -8.62 12.71
CA LEU A 213 -5.66 -7.95 14.00
C LEU A 213 -6.96 -8.25 14.76
N GLU A 214 -8.03 -8.68 14.08
CA GLU A 214 -9.34 -8.93 14.72
C GLU A 214 -9.27 -10.04 15.77
N ARG A 215 -8.35 -11.00 15.60
CA ARG A 215 -8.09 -12.05 16.60
C ARG A 215 -7.51 -11.52 17.92
N PHE A 216 -7.00 -10.30 17.95
CA PHE A 216 -6.42 -9.67 19.14
C PHE A 216 -7.23 -8.47 19.63
N LEU A 217 -7.90 -7.76 18.73
CA LEU A 217 -8.55 -6.47 19.01
C LEU A 217 -10.08 -6.53 18.93
N GLY A 218 -10.63 -7.69 18.56
CA GLY A 218 -12.06 -7.86 18.31
C GLY A 218 -12.45 -7.59 16.86
N LYS A 219 -13.70 -7.92 16.53
CA LYS A 219 -14.22 -7.83 15.16
C LYS A 219 -14.30 -6.39 14.67
N SER A 220 -14.19 -6.20 13.36
CA SER A 220 -14.43 -4.89 12.74
C SER A 220 -15.86 -4.40 13.01
N GLN A 221 -16.00 -3.08 13.14
CA GLN A 221 -17.31 -2.41 13.16
C GLN A 221 -18.01 -2.43 11.79
N HIS A 222 -17.26 -2.65 10.71
CA HIS A 222 -17.82 -2.70 9.36
C HIS A 222 -18.28 -4.13 9.04
N GLY A 223 -19.49 -4.27 8.51
CA GLY A 223 -20.01 -5.55 8.04
C GLY A 223 -19.36 -6.04 6.75
N ASN A 224 -18.58 -5.20 6.08
CA ASN A 224 -17.86 -5.48 4.85
C ASN A 224 -16.36 -5.15 5.02
N SER A 225 -15.49 -6.13 4.78
CA SER A 225 -14.04 -5.95 4.95
C SER A 225 -13.44 -4.98 3.94
N GLY A 226 -14.01 -4.87 2.73
CA GLY A 226 -13.62 -3.87 1.75
C GLY A 226 -13.94 -2.45 2.23
N GLU A 227 -15.10 -2.25 2.84
CA GLU A 227 -15.48 -0.98 3.47
C GLU A 227 -14.49 -0.58 4.56
N ARG A 228 -14.09 -1.52 5.43
CA ARG A 228 -13.08 -1.30 6.48
C ARG A 228 -11.78 -0.73 5.89
N VAL A 229 -11.27 -1.37 4.83
CA VAL A 229 -10.04 -0.95 4.14
C VAL A 229 -10.21 0.47 3.57
N VAL A 230 -11.32 0.75 2.90
CA VAL A 230 -11.59 2.06 2.28
C VAL A 230 -11.76 3.16 3.32
N ALA A 231 -12.51 2.91 4.39
CA ALA A 231 -12.71 3.85 5.48
C ALA A 231 -11.37 4.20 6.15
N GLY A 232 -10.57 3.19 6.46
CA GLY A 232 -9.21 3.35 6.98
C GLY A 232 -8.31 4.19 6.09
N GLN A 233 -8.29 3.88 4.79
CA GLN A 233 -7.51 4.61 3.81
C GLN A 233 -7.94 6.07 3.69
N ARG A 234 -9.24 6.35 3.60
CA ARG A 234 -9.79 7.71 3.54
C ARG A 234 -9.51 8.50 4.82
N LEU A 235 -9.55 7.83 5.98
CA LEU A 235 -9.29 8.45 7.27
C LEU A 235 -7.83 8.88 7.42
N MET A 236 -6.87 8.07 6.96
CA MET A 236 -5.44 8.29 7.21
C MET A 236 -4.70 9.05 6.09
N GLN A 237 -5.10 8.90 4.82
CA GLN A 237 -4.41 9.55 3.69
C GLN A 237 -4.85 11.00 3.49
N ALA A 238 -3.90 11.88 3.18
CA ALA A 238 -4.20 13.28 2.80
C ALA A 238 -4.89 13.39 1.45
N THR A 239 -4.53 12.50 0.52
CA THR A 239 -5.20 12.41 -0.78
C THR A 239 -5.34 10.94 -1.13
N SER A 240 -6.56 10.43 -0.96
CA SER A 240 -6.91 9.08 -1.41
C SER A 240 -7.16 9.05 -2.91
N ASP A 241 -7.15 7.84 -3.45
CA ASP A 241 -7.61 7.59 -4.82
C ASP A 241 -9.07 8.03 -4.97
N ILE A 242 -9.36 8.81 -6.02
CA ILE A 242 -10.69 9.35 -6.29
C ILE A 242 -11.72 8.25 -6.64
N PHE A 243 -11.25 7.09 -7.07
CA PHE A 243 -12.08 5.92 -7.41
C PHE A 243 -12.03 4.84 -6.33
N ILE A 244 -11.52 5.14 -5.13
CA ILE A 244 -11.55 4.16 -4.05
C ILE A 244 -12.98 3.88 -3.59
N GLY A 245 -13.37 2.61 -3.60
CA GLY A 245 -14.69 2.13 -3.17
C GLY A 245 -14.66 0.66 -2.81
N TRP A 246 -15.80 0.08 -2.48
CA TRP A 246 -15.90 -1.33 -2.07
C TRP A 246 -17.14 -1.98 -2.66
N THR A 247 -17.22 -3.30 -2.55
CA THR A 247 -18.34 -4.08 -3.03
C THR A 247 -18.40 -5.41 -2.30
N HIS A 248 -19.59 -5.99 -2.26
CA HIS A 248 -19.82 -7.35 -1.78
C HIS A 248 -20.24 -8.24 -2.94
N VAL A 249 -19.71 -9.45 -3.00
CA VAL A 249 -20.10 -10.47 -3.96
C VAL A 249 -20.70 -11.62 -3.18
N SER A 250 -22.01 -11.84 -3.31
CA SER A 250 -22.71 -12.87 -2.53
C SER A 250 -22.42 -14.31 -2.97
N SER A 251 -21.98 -14.50 -4.23
CA SER A 251 -21.57 -15.80 -4.76
C SER A 251 -20.50 -15.60 -5.85
N GLY A 252 -19.24 -15.78 -5.49
CA GLY A 252 -18.12 -15.73 -6.45
C GLY A 252 -18.10 -16.91 -7.41
N LEU A 253 -17.04 -16.99 -8.25
CA LEU A 253 -16.85 -18.08 -9.24
C LEU A 253 -16.78 -19.48 -8.62
N ASP A 254 -16.42 -19.55 -7.34
CA ASP A 254 -16.35 -20.77 -6.53
C ASP A 254 -17.56 -20.92 -5.58
N GLY A 255 -18.60 -20.10 -5.75
CA GLY A 255 -19.82 -20.12 -4.93
C GLY A 255 -19.67 -19.46 -3.56
N LEU A 256 -18.53 -18.84 -3.24
CA LEU A 256 -18.29 -18.22 -1.93
C LEU A 256 -18.57 -16.72 -1.94
N ALA A 257 -19.21 -16.24 -0.87
CA ALA A 257 -19.39 -14.82 -0.64
C ALA A 257 -18.06 -14.16 -0.24
N ARG A 258 -17.80 -12.96 -0.77
CA ARG A 258 -16.55 -12.22 -0.54
C ARG A 258 -16.74 -10.71 -0.57
N ASP A 259 -15.89 -10.02 0.17
CA ASP A 259 -15.78 -8.57 0.11
C ASP A 259 -14.58 -8.16 -0.74
N PHE A 260 -14.72 -7.05 -1.44
CA PHE A 260 -13.66 -6.48 -2.26
C PHE A 260 -13.58 -4.97 -2.05
N TYR A 261 -12.38 -4.43 -2.21
CA TYR A 261 -12.19 -3.00 -2.46
C TYR A 261 -11.69 -2.78 -3.89
N VAL A 262 -12.07 -1.63 -4.43
CA VAL A 262 -11.76 -1.19 -5.79
C VAL A 262 -10.93 0.08 -5.70
N ARG A 263 -9.88 0.17 -6.50
CA ARG A 263 -9.00 1.35 -6.62
C ARG A 263 -8.45 1.48 -8.03
N GLN A 264 -7.92 2.63 -8.42
CA GLN A 264 -7.14 2.71 -9.66
C GLN A 264 -5.90 1.86 -9.53
N LEU A 265 -5.62 1.09 -10.57
CA LEU A 265 -4.34 0.42 -10.70
C LEU A 265 -3.29 1.46 -11.08
N LYS A 266 -2.62 2.00 -10.07
CA LYS A 266 -1.38 2.75 -10.29
C LYS A 266 -0.25 1.74 -10.27
N ASP A 267 0.35 1.41 -11.42
CA ASP A 267 1.68 0.73 -11.48
C ASP A 267 2.82 1.70 -11.08
N TRP A 268 2.49 2.66 -10.22
CA TRP A 268 3.43 3.57 -9.63
C TRP A 268 4.12 2.85 -8.47
N LYS A 269 5.23 2.17 -8.78
CA LYS A 269 6.24 1.80 -7.79
C LYS A 269 7.22 2.94 -7.61
N GLY A 270 6.71 4.14 -7.31
CA GLY A 270 7.52 5.25 -6.81
C GLY A 270 7.96 4.98 -5.37
N SER A 271 8.52 3.80 -5.10
CA SER A 271 9.05 3.43 -3.79
C SER A 271 10.49 3.93 -3.69
N PHE A 272 10.91 4.29 -2.47
CA PHE A 272 12.31 4.50 -2.18
C PHE A 272 13.07 3.20 -2.46
N VAL A 273 14.09 3.26 -3.33
CA VAL A 273 14.90 2.10 -3.72
C VAL A 273 15.87 1.78 -2.58
N ILE A 274 15.39 0.97 -1.65
CA ILE A 274 16.08 0.67 -0.40
C ILE A 274 17.39 -0.08 -0.63
N GLU A 275 17.44 -0.91 -1.68
CA GLU A 275 18.55 -1.78 -2.07
C GLU A 275 19.83 -1.01 -2.40
N SER A 276 19.70 0.28 -2.72
CA SER A 276 20.81 1.16 -3.07
C SER A 276 20.96 2.34 -2.12
N ALA A 277 20.21 2.31 -1.01
CA ALA A 277 20.20 3.39 -0.04
C ALA A 277 21.52 3.44 0.74
N VAL A 278 21.99 4.66 1.00
CA VAL A 278 23.05 4.92 1.98
C VAL A 278 22.45 5.36 3.30
N PRO A 279 23.12 5.17 4.46
CA PRO A 279 22.53 5.44 5.77
C PRO A 279 21.92 6.86 5.92
N PRO A 280 22.55 7.94 5.43
CA PRO A 280 21.94 9.27 5.49
C PRO A 280 20.64 9.40 4.68
N ALA A 281 20.56 8.74 3.51
CA ALA A 281 19.36 8.74 2.68
C ALA A 281 18.25 7.90 3.32
N ALA A 282 18.58 6.75 3.89
CA ALA A 282 17.66 5.92 4.65
C ALA A 282 17.10 6.64 5.88
N ALA A 283 17.94 7.39 6.61
CA ALA A 283 17.50 8.21 7.74
C ALA A 283 16.56 9.34 7.29
N ALA A 284 16.84 10.01 6.17
CA ALA A 284 15.96 11.05 5.62
C ALA A 284 14.60 10.47 5.18
N TYR A 285 14.62 9.32 4.51
CA TYR A 285 13.40 8.59 4.15
C TYR A 285 12.62 8.14 5.40
N GLY A 286 13.31 7.61 6.40
CA GLY A 286 12.74 7.25 7.69
C GLY A 286 12.06 8.41 8.41
N LYS A 287 12.65 9.61 8.38
CA LYS A 287 11.98 10.82 8.90
C LYS A 287 10.69 11.13 8.15
N ALA A 288 10.67 10.98 6.83
CA ALA A 288 9.46 11.18 6.02
C ALA A 288 8.38 10.15 6.33
N CYS A 289 8.75 8.88 6.48
CA CYS A 289 7.82 7.83 6.91
C CYS A 289 7.28 8.09 8.32
N GLY A 290 8.15 8.44 9.27
CA GLY A 290 7.78 8.76 10.65
C GLY A 290 6.80 9.93 10.73
N TRP A 291 7.06 11.02 9.99
CA TRP A 291 6.13 12.16 9.89
C TRP A 291 4.80 11.74 9.26
N THR A 292 4.84 10.96 8.18
CA THR A 292 3.63 10.53 7.46
C THR A 292 2.74 9.63 8.34
N LEU A 293 3.35 8.72 9.10
CA LEU A 293 2.65 7.89 10.07
C LEU A 293 2.07 8.72 11.21
N ALA A 294 2.82 9.70 11.73
CA ALA A 294 2.32 10.61 12.76
C ALA A 294 1.09 11.38 12.29
N ARG A 295 1.07 11.84 11.03
CA ARG A 295 -0.11 12.51 10.45
C ARG A 295 -1.30 11.55 10.33
N ALA A 296 -1.07 10.31 9.89
CA ALA A 296 -2.12 9.29 9.83
C ALA A 296 -2.76 9.08 11.21
N HIS A 297 -1.94 8.84 12.24
CA HIS A 297 -2.41 8.69 13.62
C HIS A 297 -3.06 9.96 14.17
N ALA A 298 -2.58 11.15 13.78
CA ALA A 298 -3.17 12.40 14.21
C ALA A 298 -4.60 12.63 13.68
N ARG A 299 -4.92 11.99 12.55
CA ARG A 299 -6.27 12.00 11.96
C ARG A 299 -7.15 10.86 12.44
N SER A 300 -6.58 9.70 12.74
CA SER A 300 -7.33 8.49 13.08
C SER A 300 -7.41 8.19 14.58
N GLY A 301 -6.62 8.85 15.43
CA GLY A 301 -6.55 8.57 16.86
C GLY A 301 -6.38 9.81 17.74
N GLU A 302 -6.17 9.56 19.03
CA GLU A 302 -6.10 10.57 20.09
C GLU A 302 -4.75 11.29 20.11
N ARG A 303 -4.51 12.19 19.13
CA ARG A 303 -3.21 12.85 18.91
C ARG A 303 -2.64 13.55 20.15
N VAL A 304 -3.50 14.15 20.97
CA VAL A 304 -3.09 14.84 22.21
C VAL A 304 -2.62 13.83 23.25
N ALA A 305 -3.35 12.72 23.43
CA ALA A 305 -2.97 11.66 24.37
C ALA A 305 -1.67 10.97 23.94
N ILE A 306 -1.51 10.69 22.64
CA ILE A 306 -0.28 10.09 22.09
C ILE A 306 0.90 11.04 22.31
N ALA A 307 0.76 12.33 22.00
CA ALA A 307 1.82 13.32 22.21
C ALA A 307 2.19 13.46 23.69
N ALA A 308 1.20 13.48 24.59
CA ALA A 308 1.43 13.55 26.03
C ALA A 308 2.19 12.32 26.55
N TYR A 309 1.81 11.11 26.10
CA TYR A 309 2.51 9.87 26.44
C TYR A 309 3.97 9.87 25.97
N LEU A 310 4.20 10.31 24.72
CA LEU A 310 5.54 10.36 24.13
C LEU A 310 6.46 11.36 24.85
N GLY A 311 5.91 12.49 25.31
CA GLY A 311 6.64 13.55 25.98
C GLY A 311 7.76 14.18 25.13
N LYS A 312 8.68 14.86 25.81
CA LYS A 312 9.78 15.62 25.15
C LYS A 312 11.08 14.83 25.04
N SER A 313 11.30 13.83 25.90
CA SER A 313 12.53 13.04 25.90
C SER A 313 12.56 12.02 24.76
N ASP A 314 13.74 11.47 24.50
CA ASP A 314 14.01 10.43 23.52
C ASP A 314 13.91 9.01 24.11
N THR A 315 13.31 8.85 25.31
CA THR A 315 13.16 7.54 25.96
C THR A 315 12.38 6.57 25.08
N PHE A 316 11.26 7.01 24.49
CA PHE A 316 10.49 6.21 23.55
C PHE A 316 11.32 5.87 22.30
N ASP A 317 11.98 6.87 21.70
CA ASP A 317 12.83 6.70 20.52
C ASP A 317 13.89 5.59 20.74
N ARG A 318 14.58 5.62 21.89
CA ARG A 318 15.58 4.61 22.25
C ARG A 318 14.99 3.22 22.48
N ALA A 319 13.84 3.13 23.13
CA ALA A 319 13.16 1.85 23.36
C ALA A 319 12.76 1.19 22.04
N LEU A 320 12.22 1.97 21.11
CA LEU A 320 11.82 1.49 19.78
C LEU A 320 13.04 1.11 18.93
N ALA A 321 14.18 1.81 19.07
CA ALA A 321 15.41 1.42 18.40
C ALA A 321 15.98 0.08 18.92
N VAL A 322 15.80 -0.25 20.21
CA VAL A 322 16.15 -1.57 20.75
C VAL A 322 15.18 -2.63 20.21
N PHE A 323 13.87 -2.37 20.30
CA PHE A 323 12.84 -3.26 19.76
C PHE A 323 13.08 -3.60 18.29
N ALA A 324 13.44 -2.61 17.46
CA ALA A 324 13.67 -2.79 16.04
C ALA A 324 14.76 -3.83 15.74
N GLU A 325 15.88 -3.81 16.48
CA GLU A 325 16.94 -4.82 16.31
C GLU A 325 16.51 -6.20 16.82
N THR A 326 15.85 -6.28 17.97
CA THR A 326 15.33 -7.56 18.49
C THR A 326 14.29 -8.18 17.54
N TYR A 327 13.44 -7.36 16.93
CA TYR A 327 12.49 -7.82 15.94
C TYR A 327 13.19 -8.28 14.65
N ALA A 328 14.24 -7.59 14.22
CA ALA A 328 15.04 -8.03 13.08
C ALA A 328 15.69 -9.41 13.35
N ASP A 329 16.17 -9.68 14.57
CA ASP A 329 16.66 -11.01 14.96
C ASP A 329 15.57 -12.08 14.90
N GLN A 330 14.33 -11.75 15.26
CA GLN A 330 13.20 -12.68 15.10
C GLN A 330 12.88 -12.91 13.62
N ASN A 331 12.88 -11.85 12.81
CA ASN A 331 12.57 -11.95 11.39
C ASN A 331 13.59 -12.83 10.63
N GLU A 332 14.89 -12.71 10.93
CA GLU A 332 15.92 -13.59 10.36
C GLU A 332 15.73 -15.05 10.78
N ARG A 333 15.40 -15.29 12.05
CA ARG A 333 15.10 -16.65 12.56
C ARG A 333 13.88 -17.25 11.88
N ASP A 334 12.81 -16.47 11.70
CA ASP A 334 11.59 -16.91 11.01
C ASP A 334 11.87 -17.20 9.53
N TYR A 335 12.66 -16.36 8.86
CA TYR A 335 13.06 -16.58 7.48
C TYR A 335 13.92 -17.84 7.33
N GLN A 336 14.88 -18.07 8.23
CA GLN A 336 15.68 -19.30 8.22
C GLN A 336 14.81 -20.53 8.49
N ALA A 337 13.86 -20.47 9.42
CA ALA A 337 12.94 -21.56 9.69
C ALA A 337 12.05 -21.89 8.47
N LEU A 338 11.64 -20.88 7.69
CA LEU A 338 10.94 -21.08 6.42
C LEU A 338 11.84 -21.78 5.40
N LYS A 339 13.10 -21.34 5.23
CA LYS A 339 14.06 -22.00 4.33
C LYS A 339 14.28 -23.46 4.72
N ASP A 340 14.52 -23.72 6.00
CA ASP A 340 14.68 -25.08 6.51
C ASP A 340 13.43 -25.94 6.26
N ALA A 341 12.23 -25.35 6.34
CA ALA A 341 10.97 -26.04 6.04
C ALA A 341 10.81 -26.37 4.55
N VAL A 342 11.36 -25.53 3.66
CA VAL A 342 11.40 -25.81 2.22
C VAL A 342 12.42 -26.92 1.94
N ASP A 343 13.62 -26.81 2.51
CA ASP A 343 14.71 -27.75 2.26
C ASP A 343 14.39 -29.18 2.75
N ASN A 344 13.61 -29.32 3.84
CA ASN A 344 13.15 -30.63 4.33
C ASN A 344 11.80 -31.08 3.76
N GLY A 345 11.22 -30.34 2.80
CA GLY A 345 9.99 -30.70 2.13
C GLY A 345 8.70 -30.56 2.96
N ARG A 346 8.74 -29.91 4.13
CA ARG A 346 7.52 -29.57 4.90
C ARG A 346 6.68 -28.50 4.21
N VAL A 347 7.31 -27.62 3.43
CA VAL A 347 6.67 -26.55 2.66
C VAL A 347 7.12 -26.63 1.21
N THR A 348 6.18 -26.62 0.27
CA THR A 348 6.50 -26.52 -1.16
C THR A 348 6.73 -25.06 -1.55
N ALA A 349 7.87 -24.76 -2.18
CA ALA A 349 8.17 -23.45 -2.72
C ALA A 349 8.47 -23.54 -4.23
N GLN A 350 8.05 -22.52 -4.97
CA GLN A 350 8.38 -22.33 -6.38
C GLN A 350 9.24 -21.07 -6.51
N THR A 351 10.37 -21.18 -7.20
CA THR A 351 11.33 -20.07 -7.41
C THR A 351 11.24 -19.54 -8.84
N GLY A 352 11.64 -18.28 -9.04
CA GLY A 352 11.75 -17.66 -10.37
C GLY A 352 10.43 -17.24 -11.03
N LEU A 353 9.37 -17.05 -10.24
CA LEU A 353 8.08 -16.50 -10.68
C LEU A 353 8.08 -14.97 -10.78
#